data_AF-A0A964D831-F1
#
_entry.id   AF-A0A964D831-F1
#
_cell.length_a   1.000
_cell.length_b   1.000
_cell.length_c   1.000
_cell.angle_alpha   90.00
_cell.angle_beta   90.00
_cell.angle_gamma   90.00
#
_symmetry.space_group_name_H-M   'P 1'
#
loop_
_entity.id
_entity.type
_entity.pdbx_description
1 polymer ?
#
loop_
_entity_poly.entity_id
_entity_poly.type
_entity_poly.pdbx_seq_one_letter_code
_entity_poly.pdbx_strand_id
1 'polypeptide(L)'
;MRILFTIAHFYNPSGDGKHASQRNDPQPRINALTACVTSLQALYGKSQCMIDIGECATIPANKSQKHEIDIVVCTTQGYHLLPQLPVQPRSFMHHATKCEPLLLGFECQAVLRSCLNKYDYFCYLEDDLVLHDPWFFSKLNWFTHHGGHGNLLQPNRYEVSPQGAVFKAYIDGDLVPGATAKFQNVEEQPQLAGKIMEQPISFERTLNPHSGCYFLNAEQMAHWAKQSHFLDRDTSFVGPLESAATLGIMRTFRVYKSTPAYANFLEIQHFGVSFLKLIGNKVRISEEG
;
A
#
# COMPACT_ATOMS: atom_id res chain seq x y z
N MET A 1 14.12 -12.85 -0.43
CA MET A 1 14.07 -11.71 -1.37
C MET A 1 14.37 -10.42 -0.63
N ARG A 2 14.89 -9.41 -1.33
CA ARG A 2 15.15 -8.06 -0.84
C ARG A 2 14.01 -7.13 -1.25
N ILE A 3 13.42 -6.42 -0.32
CA ILE A 3 12.23 -5.59 -0.53
C ILE A 3 12.52 -4.17 -0.04
N LEU A 4 12.29 -3.17 -0.89
CA LEU A 4 12.38 -1.77 -0.51
C LEU A 4 10.97 -1.19 -0.35
N PHE A 5 10.66 -0.69 0.84
CA PHE A 5 9.47 0.09 1.11
C PHE A 5 9.82 1.57 1.20
N THR A 6 9.05 2.40 0.53
CA THR A 6 9.05 3.85 0.70
C THR A 6 7.70 4.29 1.26
N ILE A 7 7.72 5.09 2.32
CA ILE A 7 6.52 5.58 3.01
C ILE A 7 6.52 7.10 2.96
N ALA A 8 5.46 7.70 2.40
CA ALA A 8 5.29 9.15 2.45
C ALA A 8 4.67 9.55 3.80
N HIS A 9 5.40 10.33 4.60
CA HIS A 9 4.93 10.82 5.89
C HIS A 9 5.05 12.33 6.02
N PHE A 10 3.92 12.98 6.30
CA PHE A 10 3.84 14.42 6.53
C PHE A 10 2.87 14.72 7.67
N TYR A 11 3.26 15.63 8.56
CA TYR A 11 2.40 16.12 9.63
C TYR A 11 2.67 17.59 9.93
N ASN A 12 1.67 18.43 9.76
CA ASN A 12 1.72 19.85 10.08
C ASN A 12 0.48 20.26 10.90
N PRO A 13 0.59 20.35 12.24
CA PRO A 13 -0.55 20.66 13.11
C PRO A 13 -1.10 22.08 12.92
N SER A 14 -0.39 22.96 12.20
CA SER A 14 -0.81 24.33 11.90
C SER A 14 -1.46 24.48 10.53
N GLY A 15 -1.81 23.38 9.86
CA GLY A 15 -2.51 23.39 8.57
C GLY A 15 -3.99 23.78 8.67
N ASP A 16 -4.69 23.71 7.53
CA ASP A 16 -6.12 24.07 7.42
C ASP A 16 -7.08 22.94 7.85
N GLY A 17 -6.54 21.81 8.32
CA GLY A 17 -7.31 20.69 8.86
C GLY A 17 -8.06 19.85 7.82
N LYS A 18 -7.87 20.10 6.51
CA LYS A 18 -8.54 19.35 5.44
C LYS A 18 -8.09 17.89 5.41
N HIS A 19 -6.80 17.66 5.64
CA HIS A 19 -6.22 16.32 5.70
C HIS A 19 -5.97 15.90 7.16
N ALA A 20 -6.01 14.59 7.44
CA ALA A 20 -5.73 14.07 8.77
C ALA A 20 -4.32 14.43 9.28
N SER A 21 -3.36 14.64 8.36
CA SER A 21 -2.00 15.14 8.63
C SER A 21 -1.95 16.59 9.13
N GLN A 22 -3.06 17.33 9.10
CA GLN A 22 -3.14 18.72 9.51
C GLN A 22 -3.96 18.93 10.80
N ARG A 23 -4.38 17.84 11.44
CA ARG A 23 -5.15 17.92 12.69
C ARG A 23 -4.23 18.16 13.88
N ASN A 24 -4.74 18.87 14.89
CA ASN A 24 -3.98 19.25 16.09
C ASN A 24 -3.51 18.05 16.92
N ASP A 25 -4.29 16.96 16.97
CA ASP A 25 -3.91 15.75 17.69
C ASP A 25 -2.99 14.87 16.83
N PRO A 26 -1.71 14.67 17.21
CA PRO A 26 -0.78 13.83 16.46
C PRO A 26 -1.02 12.34 16.68
N GLN A 27 -1.71 11.95 17.76
CA GLN A 27 -1.75 10.55 18.21
C GLN A 27 -2.30 9.57 17.15
N PRO A 28 -3.36 9.89 16.38
CA PRO A 28 -3.84 9.00 15.33
C PRO A 28 -2.78 8.74 14.25
N ARG A 29 -1.97 9.75 13.89
CA ARG A 29 -0.89 9.60 12.91
C ARG A 29 0.31 8.84 13.47
N ILE A 30 0.66 9.05 14.73
CA ILE A 30 1.68 8.25 15.43
C ILE A 30 1.25 6.77 15.43
N ASN A 31 0.00 6.48 15.80
CA ASN A 31 -0.53 5.12 15.85
C ASN A 31 -0.51 4.46 14.48
N ALA A 32 -0.97 5.18 13.45
CA ALA A 32 -1.02 4.68 12.07
C ALA A 32 0.38 4.31 11.55
N LEU A 33 1.34 5.24 11.62
CA LEU A 33 2.70 4.99 11.14
C LEU A 33 3.43 3.94 11.98
N THR A 34 3.19 3.90 13.29
CA THR A 34 3.70 2.84 14.17
C THR A 34 3.18 1.48 13.75
N ALA A 35 1.88 1.35 13.49
CA ALA A 35 1.26 0.11 13.02
C ALA A 35 1.81 -0.30 11.65
N CYS A 36 1.94 0.64 10.71
CA CYS A 36 2.55 0.42 9.39
C CYS A 36 3.96 -0.16 9.52
N VAL A 37 4.89 0.55 10.17
CA VAL A 37 6.29 0.11 10.32
C VAL A 37 6.41 -1.20 11.10
N THR A 38 5.65 -1.35 12.18
CA THR A 38 5.67 -2.56 13.02
C THR A 38 5.18 -3.77 12.23
N SER A 39 4.11 -3.63 11.44
CA SER A 39 3.58 -4.72 10.62
C SER A 39 4.59 -5.20 9.57
N LEU A 40 5.27 -4.28 8.89
CA LEU A 40 6.30 -4.61 7.92
C LEU A 40 7.47 -5.36 8.57
N GLN A 41 7.94 -4.89 9.73
CA GLN A 41 9.00 -5.56 10.49
C GLN A 41 8.58 -6.92 11.05
N ALA A 42 7.35 -7.04 11.55
CA ALA A 42 6.85 -8.29 12.10
C ALA A 42 6.65 -9.37 11.04
N LEU A 43 6.14 -9.00 9.86
CA LEU A 43 5.89 -9.94 8.76
C LEU A 43 7.17 -10.30 7.99
N TYR A 44 8.01 -9.31 7.69
CA TYR A 44 9.10 -9.47 6.72
C TYR A 44 10.49 -9.12 7.27
N GLY A 45 10.57 -8.57 8.48
CA GLY A 45 11.84 -8.25 9.12
C GLY A 45 12.63 -9.48 9.57
N LYS A 46 13.92 -9.28 9.87
CA LYS A 46 14.84 -10.37 10.27
C LYS A 46 14.61 -10.88 11.69
N SER A 47 13.87 -10.16 12.52
CA SER A 47 13.69 -10.42 13.95
C SER A 47 12.47 -11.28 14.24
N GLN A 48 12.46 -12.52 13.75
CA GLN A 48 11.39 -13.48 13.98
C GLN A 48 11.94 -14.75 14.66
N CYS A 49 11.35 -15.11 15.79
CA CYS A 49 11.75 -16.28 16.56
C CYS A 49 10.54 -16.99 17.16
N MET A 50 10.74 -18.28 17.44
CA MET A 50 9.87 -19.05 18.31
C MET A 50 10.55 -19.16 19.68
N ILE A 51 9.77 -19.03 20.74
CA ILE A 51 10.23 -19.27 22.10
C ILE A 51 10.27 -20.78 22.31
N ASP A 52 11.45 -21.31 22.59
CA ASP A 52 11.62 -22.65 23.10
C ASP A 52 11.42 -22.63 24.62
N ILE A 53 10.26 -23.09 25.06
CA ILE A 53 9.86 -23.06 26.47
C ILE A 53 10.70 -24.06 27.29
N GLY A 54 11.06 -25.20 26.70
CA GLY A 54 11.81 -26.24 27.41
C GLY A 54 13.24 -25.79 27.71
N GLU A 55 13.85 -25.11 26.75
CA GLU A 55 15.24 -24.61 26.86
C GLU A 55 15.33 -23.18 27.39
N CYS A 56 14.19 -22.52 27.66
CA CYS A 56 14.13 -21.09 27.99
C CYS A 56 14.93 -20.23 26.99
N ALA A 57 14.85 -20.58 25.70
CA ALA A 57 15.66 -20.02 24.63
C ALA A 57 14.79 -19.51 23.47
N THR A 58 15.42 -18.91 22.46
CA THR A 58 14.76 -18.58 21.20
C THR A 58 15.38 -19.35 20.06
N ILE A 59 14.54 -19.83 19.14
CA ILE A 59 14.98 -20.45 17.90
C ILE A 59 14.44 -19.64 16.70
N PRO A 60 15.21 -19.46 15.62
CA PRO A 60 14.74 -18.63 14.51
C PRO A 60 13.52 -19.25 13.82
N ALA A 61 12.48 -18.44 13.59
CA ALA A 61 11.25 -18.83 12.92
C ALA A 61 11.25 -18.44 11.43
N ASN A 62 10.34 -19.03 10.64
CA ASN A 62 10.06 -18.63 9.25
C ASN A 62 11.27 -18.59 8.30
N LYS A 63 12.27 -19.46 8.52
CA LYS A 63 13.53 -19.48 7.75
C LYS A 63 13.34 -19.63 6.23
N SER A 64 12.31 -20.36 5.79
CA SER A 64 12.00 -20.60 4.38
C SER A 64 11.39 -19.41 3.65
N GLN A 65 10.79 -18.47 4.39
CA GLN A 65 10.18 -17.24 3.87
C GLN A 65 10.97 -16.01 4.34
N LYS A 66 12.29 -16.14 4.48
CA LYS A 66 13.11 -15.03 4.97
C LYS A 66 13.20 -13.92 3.92
N HIS A 67 12.69 -12.76 4.30
CA HIS A 67 12.84 -11.52 3.55
C HIS A 67 13.95 -10.67 4.19
N GLU A 68 14.55 -9.81 3.38
CA GLU A 68 15.33 -8.68 3.85
C GLU A 68 14.59 -7.42 3.41
N ILE A 69 14.22 -6.59 4.38
CA ILE A 69 13.46 -5.38 4.08
C ILE A 69 14.25 -4.15 4.48
N ASP A 70 14.12 -3.13 3.65
CA ASP A 70 14.52 -1.76 3.96
C ASP A 70 13.27 -0.90 3.92
N ILE A 71 13.04 -0.12 4.98
CA ILE A 71 11.91 0.81 5.07
C ILE A 71 12.49 2.22 5.06
N VAL A 72 12.15 3.02 4.06
CA VAL A 72 12.56 4.43 3.95
C VAL A 72 11.33 5.30 4.15
N VAL A 73 11.30 6.06 5.24
CA VAL A 73 10.24 7.05 5.49
C VAL A 73 10.70 8.39 4.93
N CYS A 74 10.00 8.85 3.89
CA CYS A 74 10.24 10.12 3.24
C CYS A 74 9.41 11.20 3.95
N THR A 75 10.05 12.31 4.32
CA THR A 75 9.38 13.48 4.91
C THR A 75 9.79 14.74 4.18
N THR A 76 9.12 15.86 4.44
CA THR A 76 9.53 17.16 3.88
C THR A 76 9.46 18.28 4.90
N GLN A 77 10.32 19.29 4.72
CA GLN A 77 10.26 20.58 5.43
C GLN A 77 10.28 20.49 6.96
N GLY A 78 10.72 19.37 7.54
CA GLY A 78 10.71 19.13 8.99
C GLY A 78 9.33 18.85 9.59
N TYR A 79 8.29 18.75 8.77
CA TYR A 79 6.91 18.47 9.20
C TYR A 79 6.66 16.96 9.31
N HIS A 80 7.07 16.36 10.43
CA HIS A 80 6.93 14.93 10.67
C HIS A 80 6.91 14.55 12.15
N LEU A 81 6.49 13.32 12.43
CA LEU A 81 6.37 12.76 13.79
C LEU A 81 7.42 11.69 14.12
N LEU A 82 8.42 11.49 13.24
CA LEU A 82 9.42 10.41 13.41
C LEU A 82 10.08 10.35 14.80
N PRO A 83 10.48 11.46 15.45
CA PRO A 83 11.08 11.42 16.79
C PRO A 83 10.12 10.92 17.89
N GLN A 84 8.82 10.87 17.62
CA GLN A 84 7.78 10.49 18.58
C GLN A 84 7.31 9.04 18.38
N LEU A 85 7.81 8.33 17.36
CA LEU A 85 7.36 6.97 17.08
C LEU A 85 7.90 5.99 18.13
N PRO A 86 7.04 5.20 18.81
CA PRO A 86 7.42 4.18 19.78
C PRO A 86 7.91 2.89 19.08
N VAL A 87 8.88 3.02 18.16
CA VAL A 87 9.51 1.90 17.47
C VAL A 87 11.02 1.91 17.69
N GLN A 88 11.69 0.80 17.44
CA GLN A 88 13.15 0.76 17.54
C GLN A 88 13.78 1.73 16.51
N PRO A 89 14.85 2.47 16.86
CA PRO A 89 15.47 3.44 15.95
C PRO A 89 15.97 2.85 14.62
N ARG A 90 16.21 1.54 14.57
CA ARG A 90 16.65 0.81 13.36
C ARG A 90 15.50 0.23 12.54
N SER A 91 14.25 0.46 12.94
CA SER A 91 13.08 -0.07 12.23
C SER A 91 12.86 0.58 10.85
N PHE A 92 13.43 1.75 10.60
CA PHE A 92 13.35 2.44 9.32
C PHE A 92 14.54 3.40 9.13
N MET A 93 14.73 3.86 7.89
CA MET A 93 15.64 4.92 7.49
C MET A 93 14.84 6.20 7.20
N HIS A 94 15.37 7.36 7.60
CA HIS A 94 14.75 8.65 7.34
C HIS A 94 15.32 9.30 6.07
N HIS A 95 14.47 9.63 5.10
CA HIS A 95 14.82 10.42 3.93
C HIS A 95 14.13 11.79 3.99
N ALA A 96 14.85 12.80 4.50
CA ALA A 96 14.34 14.16 4.57
C ALA A 96 14.50 14.88 3.22
N THR A 97 13.43 15.54 2.77
CA THR A 97 13.39 16.32 1.52
C THR A 97 12.97 17.76 1.79
N LYS A 98 12.93 18.57 0.73
CA LYS A 98 12.42 19.95 0.74
C LYS A 98 11.30 20.16 -0.29
N CYS A 99 10.67 19.09 -0.76
CA CYS A 99 9.62 19.18 -1.77
C CYS A 99 8.36 19.84 -1.21
N GLU A 100 7.46 20.26 -2.10
CA GLU A 100 6.10 20.63 -1.69
C GLU A 100 5.40 19.44 -1.01
N PRO A 101 4.67 19.62 0.11
CA PRO A 101 4.07 18.52 0.86
C PRO A 101 3.21 17.56 0.04
N LEU A 102 2.39 18.09 -0.86
CA LEU A 102 1.51 17.29 -1.71
C LEU A 102 2.26 16.49 -2.78
N LEU A 103 3.53 16.79 -3.03
CA LEU A 103 4.38 16.09 -3.99
C LEU A 103 5.30 15.05 -3.34
N LEU A 104 5.21 14.85 -2.03
CA LEU A 104 6.09 13.94 -1.27
C LEU A 104 6.04 12.49 -1.80
N GLY A 105 4.89 12.03 -2.29
CA GLY A 105 4.78 10.69 -2.88
C GLY A 105 5.64 10.50 -4.14
N PHE A 106 5.92 11.56 -4.90
CA PHE A 106 6.85 11.51 -6.03
C PHE A 106 8.32 11.46 -5.57
N GLU A 107 8.65 11.99 -4.39
CA GLU A 107 10.00 11.80 -3.83
C GLU A 107 10.23 10.34 -3.42
N CYS A 108 9.21 9.65 -2.92
CA CYS A 108 9.27 8.19 -2.70
C CYS A 108 9.60 7.45 -4.01
N GLN A 109 8.93 7.78 -5.12
CA GLN A 109 9.23 7.23 -6.44
C GLN A 109 10.68 7.47 -6.88
N ALA A 110 11.24 8.66 -6.57
CA ALA A 110 12.63 9.00 -6.86
C ALA A 110 13.61 8.13 -6.05
N VAL A 111 13.31 7.88 -4.78
CA VAL A 111 14.06 6.93 -3.94
C VAL A 111 14.01 5.53 -4.56
N LEU A 112 12.83 5.03 -4.95
CA LEU A 112 12.68 3.72 -5.59
C LEU A 112 13.56 3.60 -6.85
N ARG A 113 13.52 4.60 -7.73
CA ARG A 113 14.37 4.65 -8.94
C ARG A 113 15.86 4.60 -8.60
N SER A 114 16.30 5.34 -7.59
CA SER A 114 17.72 5.37 -7.18
C SER A 114 18.26 4.02 -6.69
N CYS A 115 17.34 3.11 -6.35
CA CYS A 115 17.63 1.77 -5.85
C CYS A 115 17.39 0.65 -6.88
N LEU A 116 17.17 0.98 -8.16
CA LEU A 116 17.10 -0.02 -9.23
C LEU A 116 18.30 -0.98 -9.17
N ASN A 117 18.05 -2.25 -9.49
CA ASN A 117 19.00 -3.37 -9.43
C ASN A 117 19.47 -3.79 -8.03
N LYS A 118 18.96 -3.16 -6.95
CA LYS A 118 19.32 -3.53 -5.56
C LYS A 118 18.27 -4.39 -4.84
N TYR A 119 17.04 -4.39 -5.32
CA TYR A 119 15.91 -5.07 -4.66
C TYR A 119 15.12 -5.91 -5.67
N ASP A 120 14.45 -6.92 -5.15
CA ASP A 120 13.56 -7.80 -5.91
C ASP A 120 12.14 -7.21 -6.00
N TYR A 121 11.76 -6.41 -4.99
CA TYR A 121 10.50 -5.67 -4.93
C TYR A 121 10.70 -4.21 -4.49
N PHE A 122 9.87 -3.34 -5.06
CA PHE A 122 9.83 -1.90 -4.86
C PHE A 122 8.41 -1.48 -4.49
N CYS A 123 8.25 -0.90 -3.30
CA CYS A 123 6.95 -0.66 -2.70
C CYS A 123 6.80 0.81 -2.32
N TYR A 124 5.65 1.37 -2.62
CA TYR A 124 5.21 2.68 -2.12
C TYR A 124 3.98 2.50 -1.25
N LEU A 125 3.96 3.15 -0.09
CA LEU A 125 2.81 3.16 0.81
C LEU A 125 2.55 4.58 1.34
N GLU A 126 1.27 4.90 1.51
CA GLU A 126 0.84 5.92 2.47
C GLU A 126 1.10 5.45 3.92
N ASP A 127 1.25 6.40 4.83
CA ASP A 127 1.69 6.15 6.22
C ASP A 127 0.62 5.54 7.13
N ASP A 128 -0.61 5.38 6.65
CA ASP A 128 -1.74 4.77 7.34
C ASP A 128 -2.14 3.40 6.79
N LEU A 129 -1.28 2.77 5.99
CA LEU A 129 -1.53 1.43 5.47
C LEU A 129 -0.83 0.33 6.28
N VAL A 130 -1.57 -0.72 6.65
CA VAL A 130 -1.09 -1.82 7.49
C VAL A 130 -1.28 -3.16 6.78
N LEU A 131 -0.19 -3.90 6.58
CA LEU A 131 -0.23 -5.25 6.02
C LEU A 131 -0.43 -6.27 7.14
N HIS A 132 -1.18 -7.33 6.85
CA HIS A 132 -1.44 -8.43 7.80
C HIS A 132 -1.09 -9.80 7.23
N ASP A 133 -0.96 -9.92 5.91
CA ASP A 133 -0.82 -11.20 5.23
C ASP A 133 0.67 -11.59 5.08
N PRO A 134 1.16 -12.65 5.75
CA PRO A 134 2.54 -13.11 5.57
C PRO A 134 2.81 -13.66 4.16
N TRP A 135 1.78 -14.01 3.39
CA TRP A 135 1.91 -14.61 2.05
C TRP A 135 1.75 -13.58 0.93
N PHE A 136 1.69 -12.29 1.27
CA PHE A 136 1.40 -11.20 0.33
C PHE A 136 2.31 -11.23 -0.92
N PHE A 137 3.63 -11.28 -0.73
CA PHE A 137 4.58 -11.31 -1.86
C PHE A 137 4.57 -12.64 -2.61
N SER A 138 4.22 -13.75 -1.96
CA SER A 138 4.02 -15.04 -2.63
C SER A 138 2.82 -14.99 -3.57
N LYS A 139 1.74 -14.32 -3.15
CA LYS A 139 0.53 -14.10 -3.97
C LYS A 139 0.80 -13.16 -5.14
N LEU A 140 1.52 -12.07 -4.91
CA LEU A 140 1.95 -11.17 -5.98
C LEU A 140 2.82 -11.88 -7.01
N ASN A 141 3.81 -12.67 -6.55
CA ASN A 141 4.66 -13.44 -7.46
C ASN A 141 3.86 -14.48 -8.25
N TRP A 142 2.92 -15.19 -7.59
CA TRP A 142 2.00 -16.09 -8.27
C TRP A 142 1.20 -15.34 -9.35
N PHE A 143 0.64 -14.17 -9.03
CA PHE A 143 -0.16 -13.39 -9.98
C PHE A 143 0.70 -12.96 -11.18
N THR A 144 1.88 -12.40 -10.95
CA THR A 144 2.75 -11.95 -12.05
C THR A 144 3.26 -13.11 -12.88
N HIS A 145 3.52 -14.28 -12.30
CA HIS A 145 3.92 -15.47 -13.05
C HIS A 145 2.84 -15.94 -14.03
N HIS A 146 1.56 -15.88 -13.64
CA HIS A 146 0.44 -16.34 -14.47
C HIS A 146 -0.11 -15.24 -15.39
N GLY A 147 -0.12 -13.99 -14.92
CA GLY A 147 -0.66 -12.83 -15.63
C GLY A 147 0.38 -12.08 -16.46
N GLY A 148 1.68 -12.28 -16.23
CA GLY A 148 2.76 -11.56 -16.90
C GLY A 148 3.04 -10.16 -16.34
N HIS A 149 4.22 -9.62 -16.66
CA HIS A 149 4.75 -8.38 -16.08
C HIS A 149 4.00 -7.10 -16.51
N GLY A 150 3.23 -7.14 -17.61
CA GLY A 150 2.38 -6.02 -18.03
C GLY A 150 1.10 -5.85 -17.20
N ASN A 151 0.82 -6.79 -16.30
CA ASN A 151 -0.34 -6.80 -15.42
C ASN A 151 0.11 -6.57 -13.97
N LEU A 152 -0.65 -5.78 -13.21
CA LEU A 152 -0.37 -5.49 -11.81
C LEU A 152 -1.59 -5.77 -10.94
N LEU A 153 -1.40 -6.60 -9.91
CA LEU A 153 -2.41 -6.82 -8.89
C LEU A 153 -2.24 -5.82 -7.75
N GLN A 154 -3.28 -5.03 -7.48
CA GLN A 154 -3.34 -4.12 -6.35
C GLN A 154 -4.18 -4.73 -5.21
N PRO A 155 -3.86 -4.44 -3.94
CA PRO A 155 -4.66 -4.93 -2.83
C PRO A 155 -5.98 -4.14 -2.72
N ASN A 156 -7.02 -4.80 -2.23
CA ASN A 156 -8.24 -4.14 -1.78
C ASN A 156 -7.98 -3.48 -0.42
N ARG A 157 -8.21 -2.17 -0.30
CA ARG A 157 -8.19 -1.48 0.99
C ARG A 157 -9.45 -1.79 1.77
N TYR A 158 -9.29 -1.97 3.08
CA TYR A 158 -10.40 -2.11 4.00
C TYR A 158 -10.15 -1.33 5.29
N GLU A 159 -11.22 -0.99 6.00
CA GLU A 159 -11.12 -0.58 7.40
C GLU A 159 -11.87 -1.59 8.29
N VAL A 160 -11.57 -1.56 9.59
CA VAL A 160 -12.22 -2.38 10.60
C VAL A 160 -12.73 -1.48 11.74
N SER A 161 -13.92 -1.78 12.25
CA SER A 161 -14.49 -1.06 13.40
C SER A 161 -15.24 -2.03 14.32
N PRO A 162 -14.86 -2.14 15.61
CA PRO A 162 -15.58 -3.00 16.53
C PRO A 162 -16.93 -2.41 16.98
N GLN A 163 -17.23 -1.15 16.65
CA GLN A 163 -18.49 -0.47 16.99
C GLN A 163 -19.21 0.09 15.74
N GLY A 164 -18.74 -0.24 14.54
CA GLY A 164 -19.36 0.22 13.29
C GLY A 164 -20.67 -0.52 13.00
N ALA A 165 -21.46 0.02 12.06
CA ALA A 165 -22.62 -0.70 11.51
C ALA A 165 -22.22 -2.03 10.85
N VAL A 166 -20.98 -2.12 10.38
CA VAL A 166 -20.30 -3.34 9.92
C VAL A 166 -18.91 -3.41 10.55
N PHE A 167 -18.42 -4.62 10.79
CA PHE A 167 -17.10 -4.84 11.40
C PHE A 167 -15.93 -4.58 10.46
N LYS A 168 -16.11 -4.86 9.17
CA LYS A 168 -15.12 -4.68 8.10
C LYS A 168 -15.84 -4.25 6.84
N ALA A 169 -15.28 -3.28 6.12
CA ALA A 169 -15.73 -2.96 4.77
C ALA A 169 -14.54 -2.61 3.88
N TYR A 170 -14.61 -3.04 2.63
CA TYR A 170 -13.67 -2.62 1.59
C TYR A 170 -14.06 -1.22 1.11
N ILE A 171 -13.07 -0.34 0.99
CA ILE A 171 -13.27 1.10 0.76
C ILE A 171 -12.94 1.53 -0.68
N ASP A 172 -12.67 0.54 -1.54
CA ASP A 172 -12.23 0.74 -2.92
C ASP A 172 -13.35 0.45 -3.93
N GLY A 173 -14.59 0.84 -3.59
CA GLY A 173 -15.70 0.75 -4.53
C GLY A 173 -15.41 1.49 -5.85
N ASP A 174 -16.10 1.09 -6.91
CA ASP A 174 -15.88 1.64 -8.24
C ASP A 174 -16.06 3.16 -8.30
N LEU A 175 -15.14 3.81 -9.02
CA LEU A 175 -15.31 5.19 -9.42
C LEU A 175 -16.26 5.28 -10.62
N VAL A 176 -16.82 6.46 -10.86
CA VAL A 176 -17.55 6.72 -12.12
C VAL A 176 -16.61 6.45 -13.31
N PRO A 177 -17.06 5.75 -14.38
CA PRO A 177 -16.17 5.29 -15.46
C PRO A 177 -15.30 6.40 -16.09
N GLY A 178 -15.84 7.61 -16.22
CA GLY A 178 -15.12 8.76 -16.77
C GLY A 178 -13.92 9.25 -15.93
N ALA A 179 -13.80 8.83 -14.67
CA ALA A 179 -12.71 9.22 -13.79
C ALA A 179 -11.35 8.64 -14.21
N THR A 180 -11.34 7.44 -14.79
CA THR A 180 -10.10 6.72 -15.17
C THR A 180 -9.97 6.45 -16.66
N ALA A 181 -11.04 6.63 -17.45
CA ALA A 181 -11.08 6.35 -18.90
C ALA A 181 -10.00 7.05 -19.74
N LYS A 182 -9.47 8.20 -19.28
CA LYS A 182 -8.37 8.91 -19.96
C LYS A 182 -7.01 8.21 -19.83
N PHE A 183 -6.88 7.33 -18.83
CA PHE A 183 -5.60 6.77 -18.42
C PHE A 183 -5.54 5.25 -18.58
N GLN A 184 -6.69 4.59 -18.68
CA GLN A 184 -6.78 3.15 -18.87
C GLN A 184 -8.03 2.74 -19.66
N ASN A 185 -7.95 1.60 -20.32
CA ASN A 185 -9.10 0.87 -20.85
C ASN A 185 -9.32 -0.41 -20.02
N VAL A 186 -10.44 -0.49 -19.30
CA VAL A 186 -10.77 -1.65 -18.44
C VAL A 186 -11.36 -2.83 -19.22
N GLU A 187 -11.85 -2.60 -20.45
CA GLU A 187 -12.34 -3.65 -21.34
C GLU A 187 -11.21 -4.45 -21.98
N GLU A 188 -9.98 -3.93 -21.96
CA GLU A 188 -8.80 -4.66 -22.43
C GLU A 188 -8.39 -5.71 -21.38
N GLN A 189 -8.58 -6.98 -21.73
CA GLN A 189 -8.34 -8.14 -20.85
C GLN A 189 -9.05 -7.95 -19.50
N PRO A 190 -10.38 -7.91 -19.47
CA PRO A 190 -11.14 -7.42 -18.33
C PRO A 190 -10.99 -8.30 -17.09
N GLN A 191 -10.64 -9.58 -17.27
CA GLN A 191 -10.51 -10.53 -16.17
C GLN A 191 -9.30 -11.44 -16.35
N LEU A 192 -8.76 -11.87 -15.22
CA LEU A 192 -7.81 -12.97 -15.09
C LEU A 192 -8.34 -13.92 -14.04
N ALA A 193 -8.11 -15.21 -14.22
CA ALA A 193 -8.51 -16.23 -13.25
C ALA A 193 -7.42 -17.27 -13.10
N GLY A 194 -7.42 -17.95 -11.97
CA GLY A 194 -6.55 -19.09 -11.74
C GLY A 194 -6.97 -19.88 -10.52
N LYS A 195 -6.04 -20.69 -10.01
CA LYS A 195 -6.28 -21.59 -8.89
C LYS A 195 -5.14 -21.51 -7.90
N ILE A 196 -5.46 -21.31 -6.62
CA ILE A 196 -4.49 -21.20 -5.53
C ILE A 196 -4.96 -22.07 -4.37
N MET A 197 -4.12 -23.01 -3.92
CA MET A 197 -4.50 -23.99 -2.88
C MET A 197 -5.84 -24.66 -3.19
N GLU A 198 -6.01 -25.10 -4.43
CA GLU A 198 -7.24 -25.68 -4.95
C GLU A 198 -8.47 -24.76 -5.00
N GLN A 199 -8.38 -23.51 -4.55
CA GLN A 199 -9.47 -22.54 -4.63
C GLN A 199 -9.44 -21.79 -5.96
N PRO A 200 -10.55 -21.73 -6.70
CA PRO A 200 -10.66 -20.83 -7.84
C PRO A 200 -10.59 -19.39 -7.35
N ILE A 201 -9.86 -18.55 -8.08
CA ILE A 201 -9.78 -17.13 -7.81
C ILE A 201 -9.89 -16.33 -9.10
N SER A 202 -10.57 -15.20 -9.01
CA SER A 202 -10.77 -14.27 -10.12
C SER A 202 -10.30 -12.86 -9.75
N PHE A 203 -9.79 -12.18 -10.75
CA PHE A 203 -9.33 -10.80 -10.71
C PHE A 203 -9.96 -10.03 -11.86
N GLU A 204 -10.25 -8.76 -11.63
CA GLU A 204 -10.90 -7.91 -12.63
C GLU A 204 -10.17 -6.57 -12.77
N ARG A 205 -10.22 -6.02 -13.98
CA ARG A 205 -9.84 -4.64 -14.24
C ARG A 205 -10.81 -3.74 -13.49
N THR A 206 -10.30 -2.90 -12.60
CA THR A 206 -11.13 -2.08 -11.71
C THR A 206 -11.28 -0.64 -12.21
N LEU A 207 -12.46 -0.05 -12.00
CA LEU A 207 -12.68 1.38 -12.21
C LEU A 207 -11.99 2.24 -11.15
N ASN A 208 -11.67 1.65 -9.99
CA ASN A 208 -10.91 2.26 -8.91
C ASN A 208 -9.56 1.55 -8.65
N PRO A 209 -8.52 1.86 -9.44
CA PRO A 209 -7.21 1.23 -9.31
C PRO A 209 -6.41 1.72 -8.09
N HIS A 210 -6.91 2.70 -7.34
CA HIS A 210 -6.18 3.29 -6.23
C HIS A 210 -6.24 2.41 -4.99
N SER A 211 -5.09 2.22 -4.35
CA SER A 211 -4.95 1.45 -3.10
C SER A 211 -4.07 2.18 -2.07
N GLY A 212 -3.77 3.47 -2.27
CA GLY A 212 -2.78 4.22 -1.46
C GLY A 212 -1.35 3.64 -1.50
N CYS A 213 -1.12 2.60 -2.30
CA CYS A 213 0.13 1.87 -2.38
C CYS A 213 0.30 1.19 -3.75
N TYR A 214 1.50 0.67 -3.98
CA TYR A 214 1.79 -0.29 -5.05
C TYR A 214 3.02 -1.13 -4.69
N PHE A 215 3.10 -2.30 -5.31
CA PHE A 215 4.17 -3.29 -5.10
C PHE A 215 4.63 -3.80 -6.46
N LEU A 216 5.81 -3.37 -6.88
CA LEU A 216 6.36 -3.72 -8.19
C LEU A 216 7.53 -4.67 -8.00
N ASN A 217 7.57 -5.76 -8.77
CA ASN A 217 8.80 -6.53 -8.86
C ASN A 217 9.88 -5.73 -9.62
N ALA A 218 11.12 -6.23 -9.58
CA ALA A 218 12.25 -5.54 -10.19
C ALA A 218 12.04 -5.21 -11.69
N GLU A 219 11.42 -6.12 -12.46
CA GLU A 219 11.15 -5.92 -13.89
C GLU A 219 10.09 -4.85 -14.12
N GLN A 220 9.00 -4.88 -13.36
CA GLN A 220 7.93 -3.89 -13.42
C GLN A 220 8.46 -2.50 -13.04
N MET A 221 9.24 -2.39 -11.95
CA MET A 221 9.83 -1.11 -11.56
C MET A 221 10.78 -0.59 -12.64
N ALA A 222 11.64 -1.44 -13.20
CA ALA A 222 12.54 -1.05 -14.28
C ALA A 222 11.80 -0.66 -15.57
N HIS A 223 10.69 -1.32 -15.88
CA HIS A 223 9.83 -0.97 -17.00
C HIS A 223 9.14 0.37 -16.80
N TRP A 224 8.56 0.61 -15.63
CA TRP A 224 7.91 1.88 -15.31
C TRP A 224 8.91 3.04 -15.31
N ALA A 225 10.10 2.85 -14.73
CA ALA A 225 11.15 3.87 -14.68
C ALA A 225 11.67 4.33 -16.06
N LYS A 226 11.43 3.56 -17.12
CA LYS A 226 11.79 3.91 -18.51
C LYS A 226 10.70 4.67 -19.24
N GLN A 227 9.49 4.75 -18.70
CA GLN A 227 8.39 5.45 -19.34
C GLN A 227 8.62 6.96 -19.31
N SER A 228 8.19 7.66 -20.37
CA SER A 228 8.36 9.12 -20.47
C SER A 228 7.62 9.89 -19.38
N HIS A 229 6.61 9.28 -18.76
CA HIS A 229 5.82 9.83 -17.65
C HIS A 229 6.33 9.45 -16.27
N PHE A 230 7.43 8.71 -16.15
CA PHE A 230 7.99 8.41 -14.84
C PHE A 230 8.57 9.68 -14.21
N LEU A 231 8.08 10.03 -13.00
CA LEU A 231 8.43 11.27 -12.30
C LEU A 231 8.15 12.56 -13.09
N ASP A 232 7.16 12.54 -14.00
CA ASP A 232 6.67 13.77 -14.65
C ASP A 232 5.86 14.67 -13.69
N ARG A 233 5.55 14.15 -12.48
CA ARG A 233 4.77 14.80 -11.42
C ARG A 233 3.39 15.24 -11.91
N ASP A 234 2.82 14.52 -12.87
CA ASP A 234 1.45 14.70 -13.30
C ASP A 234 0.49 14.44 -12.12
N THR A 235 -0.36 15.42 -11.82
CA THR A 235 -1.36 15.35 -10.74
C THR A 235 -2.80 15.33 -11.27
N SER A 236 -3.00 14.92 -12.53
CA SER A 236 -4.30 14.98 -13.21
C SER A 236 -5.31 13.93 -12.76
N PHE A 237 -4.93 12.96 -11.92
CA PHE A 237 -5.84 11.96 -11.37
C PHE A 237 -6.26 12.29 -9.94
N VAL A 238 -7.48 12.81 -9.78
CA VAL A 238 -8.13 13.24 -8.53
C VAL A 238 -7.39 14.37 -7.81
N GLY A 239 -6.14 14.16 -7.44
CA GLY A 239 -5.25 15.12 -6.81
C GLY A 239 -3.80 14.61 -6.77
N PRO A 240 -2.87 15.40 -6.19
CA PRO A 240 -1.45 15.03 -6.15
C PRO A 240 -1.16 13.72 -5.39
N LEU A 241 -1.90 13.45 -4.31
CA LEU A 241 -1.67 12.26 -3.47
C LEU A 241 -2.10 10.99 -4.20
N GLU A 242 -3.31 10.98 -4.75
CA GLU A 242 -3.85 9.87 -5.53
C GLU A 242 -3.02 9.64 -6.81
N SER A 243 -2.54 10.73 -7.42
CA SER A 243 -1.68 10.64 -8.61
C SER A 243 -0.33 10.00 -8.30
N ALA A 244 0.31 10.35 -7.18
CA ALA A 244 1.56 9.73 -6.76
C ALA A 244 1.41 8.22 -6.45
N ALA A 245 0.25 7.81 -5.93
CA ALA A 245 -0.04 6.41 -5.61
C ALA A 245 -0.53 5.59 -6.81
N THR A 246 -1.14 6.21 -7.83
CA THR A 246 -1.94 5.46 -8.82
C THR A 246 -1.68 5.85 -10.27
N LEU A 247 -1.47 7.12 -10.59
CA LEU A 247 -1.54 7.59 -11.99
C LEU A 247 -0.45 6.95 -12.85
N GLY A 248 0.80 6.99 -12.40
CA GLY A 248 1.91 6.38 -13.14
C GLY A 248 1.75 4.85 -13.29
N ILE A 249 1.17 4.20 -12.28
CA ILE A 249 0.87 2.76 -12.30
C ILE A 249 -0.21 2.45 -13.34
N MET A 250 -1.34 3.16 -13.28
CA MET A 250 -2.47 3.01 -14.18
C MET A 250 -2.10 3.27 -15.65
N ARG A 251 -1.19 4.22 -15.91
CA ARG A 251 -0.68 4.52 -17.26
C ARG A 251 0.29 3.47 -17.80
N THR A 252 0.84 2.60 -16.94
CA THR A 252 1.91 1.67 -17.29
C THR A 252 1.45 0.22 -17.33
N PHE A 253 0.54 -0.17 -16.43
CA PHE A 253 0.12 -1.55 -16.24
C PHE A 253 -1.39 -1.68 -16.38
N ARG A 254 -1.85 -2.86 -16.82
CA ARG A 254 -3.24 -3.24 -16.63
C ARG A 254 -3.43 -3.60 -15.16
N VAL A 255 -4.14 -2.74 -14.43
CA VAL A 255 -4.35 -2.88 -12.99
C VAL A 255 -5.56 -3.77 -12.71
N TYR A 256 -5.36 -4.78 -11.86
CA TYR A 256 -6.37 -5.71 -11.40
C TYR A 256 -6.55 -5.62 -9.89
N LYS A 257 -7.74 -5.95 -9.41
CA LYS A 257 -8.03 -6.27 -8.01
C LYS A 257 -8.76 -7.61 -7.93
N SER A 258 -8.71 -8.25 -6.77
CA SER A 258 -9.50 -9.48 -6.53
C SER A 258 -10.99 -9.12 -6.51
N THR A 259 -11.82 -9.93 -7.16
CA THR A 259 -13.27 -9.66 -7.22
C THR A 259 -13.90 -9.69 -5.82
N PRO A 260 -15.11 -9.11 -5.61
CA PRO A 260 -15.77 -9.10 -4.31
C PRO A 260 -15.91 -10.47 -3.64
N ALA A 261 -16.11 -11.54 -4.43
CA ALA A 261 -16.20 -12.92 -3.95
C ALA A 261 -14.90 -13.42 -3.28
N TYR A 262 -13.76 -12.82 -3.61
CA TYR A 262 -12.43 -13.18 -3.11
C TYR A 262 -11.67 -11.94 -2.62
N ALA A 263 -12.37 -10.91 -2.13
CA ALA A 263 -11.79 -9.60 -1.84
C ALA A 263 -10.63 -9.66 -0.83
N ASN A 264 -10.64 -10.66 0.06
CA ASN A 264 -9.62 -10.91 1.08
C ASN A 264 -8.37 -11.63 0.56
N PHE A 265 -8.31 -12.00 -0.72
CA PHE A 265 -7.16 -12.68 -1.26
C PHE A 265 -5.90 -11.81 -1.18
N LEU A 266 -5.99 -10.57 -1.61
CA LEU A 266 -4.93 -9.57 -1.49
C LEU A 266 -5.56 -8.28 -0.96
N GLU A 267 -5.31 -8.00 0.32
CA GLU A 267 -5.92 -6.88 1.01
C GLU A 267 -4.91 -6.13 1.88
N ILE A 268 -5.21 -4.87 2.16
CA ILE A 268 -4.41 -4.01 3.02
C ILE A 268 -5.33 -3.16 3.89
N GLN A 269 -5.02 -3.04 5.18
CA GLN A 269 -5.82 -2.22 6.06
C GLN A 269 -5.47 -0.74 5.83
N HIS A 270 -6.49 0.09 5.67
CA HIS A 270 -6.42 1.51 5.89
C HIS A 270 -6.71 1.80 7.37
N PHE A 271 -5.75 2.42 8.07
CA PHE A 271 -5.82 2.65 9.50
C PHE A 271 -6.89 3.70 9.83
N GLY A 272 -7.74 3.39 10.80
CA GLY A 272 -8.84 4.25 11.21
C GLY A 272 -10.20 3.70 10.75
N VAL A 273 -11.20 4.57 10.77
CA VAL A 273 -12.62 4.22 10.54
C VAL A 273 -13.35 5.33 9.76
N SER A 274 -12.60 6.12 8.98
CA SER A 274 -13.13 7.34 8.35
C SER A 274 -14.20 7.01 7.31
N PHE A 275 -14.01 5.93 6.55
CA PHE A 275 -14.96 5.46 5.56
C PHE A 275 -16.09 4.65 6.18
N LEU A 276 -15.79 3.83 7.19
CA LEU A 276 -16.82 3.04 7.90
C LEU A 276 -17.85 3.94 8.59
N LYS A 277 -17.45 5.11 9.07
CA LYS A 277 -18.37 6.12 9.62
C LYS A 277 -19.36 6.70 8.60
N LEU A 278 -19.13 6.51 7.30
CA LEU A 278 -20.05 6.94 6.26
C LEU A 278 -21.19 5.95 6.05
N ILE A 279 -21.00 4.68 6.42
CA ILE A 279 -22.01 3.61 6.29
C ILE A 279 -23.15 3.86 7.29
N GLY A 280 -24.39 3.81 6.81
CA GLY A 280 -25.59 4.18 7.56
C GLY A 280 -25.85 5.68 7.62
N ASN A 281 -25.00 6.51 7.03
CA ASN A 281 -25.18 7.96 6.95
C ASN A 281 -25.19 8.45 5.49
N LYS A 282 -24.03 8.44 4.83
CA LYS A 282 -23.86 8.82 3.42
C LYS A 282 -23.86 7.62 2.47
N VAL A 283 -23.50 6.45 2.98
CA VAL A 283 -23.48 5.18 2.25
C VAL A 283 -24.58 4.30 2.82
N ARG A 284 -25.46 3.79 1.95
CA ARG A 284 -26.57 2.92 2.37
C ARG A 284 -26.02 1.54 2.72
N ILE A 285 -26.65 0.90 3.70
CA ILE A 285 -26.38 -0.50 4.04
C ILE A 285 -27.17 -1.37 3.06
N SER A 286 -26.54 -2.42 2.53
CA SER A 286 -27.23 -3.42 1.73
C SER A 286 -28.25 -4.16 2.59
N GLU A 287 -29.46 -4.40 2.08
CA GLU A 287 -30.48 -5.19 2.80
C GLU A 287 -30.14 -6.69 2.83
N GLU A 288 -29.17 -7.12 2.01
CA GLU A 288 -28.59 -8.47 2.07
C GLU A 288 -27.40 -8.47 3.04
N GLY A 289 -27.66 -8.93 4.27
CA GLY A 289 -26.68 -9.15 5.34
C GLY A 289 -27.12 -10.24 6.30
#